data_AF-A0A9X7W1I3-F1
#
_entry.id   AF-A0A9X7W1I3-F1
#
_cell.length_a   1.000
_cell.length_b   1.000
_cell.length_c   1.000
_cell.angle_alpha   90.00
_cell.angle_beta   90.00
_cell.angle_gamma   90.00
#
_symmetry.space_group_name_H-M   'P 1'
#
loop_
_entity.id
_entity.type
_entity.pdbx_description
1 polymer ?
#
loop_
_entity_poly.entity_id
_entity_poly.type
_entity_poly.pdbx_seq_one_letter_code
_entity_poly.pdbx_strand_id
1 'polypeptide(L)'
;MQNVFSQSKFEVRFFESGREWKAFQQFPMDTMQEDHETYCGLKVQQMVHMLNETYQFTKRELKNFFTVNEAQLIVGTFINTLYDPSFSAKELLIAHIEDGSQYEGLDEMFDVDVHAFINKLHRLTEFQAFTVIRMAYEYLYAPGRVELELQMRGRELVEKVFGIEEALATV
;
A
#
# COMPACT_ATOMS: atom_id res chain seq x y z
N MET A 1 36.40 12.69 -8.05
CA MET A 1 35.08 12.75 -7.41
C MET A 1 35.03 11.65 -6.37
N GLN A 2 34.87 11.98 -5.09
CA GLN A 2 34.66 11.00 -4.04
C GLN A 2 33.18 10.59 -4.09
N ASN A 3 32.92 9.30 -4.32
CA ASN A 3 31.60 8.73 -4.09
C ASN A 3 31.33 8.83 -2.59
N VAL A 4 30.53 9.80 -2.17
CA VAL A 4 30.02 9.87 -0.81
C VAL A 4 28.97 8.76 -0.67
N PHE A 5 29.41 7.56 -0.31
CA PHE A 5 28.52 6.53 0.17
C PHE A 5 28.06 6.97 1.56
N SER A 6 26.88 7.59 1.63
CA SER A 6 26.14 7.70 2.88
C SER A 6 25.71 6.29 3.29
N GLN A 7 26.56 5.57 4.03
CA GLN A 7 26.15 4.34 4.70
C GLN A 7 25.32 4.71 5.92
N SER A 8 24.00 4.60 5.79
CA SER A 8 23.11 4.56 6.93
C SER A 8 23.11 3.12 7.48
N LYS A 9 23.58 2.94 8.72
CA LYS A 9 23.48 1.65 9.41
C LYS A 9 22.08 1.53 10.01
N PHE A 10 21.31 0.56 9.55
CA PHE A 10 20.02 0.19 10.13
C PHE A 10 20.16 -1.17 10.81
N GLU A 11 19.76 -1.25 12.08
CA GLU A 11 19.75 -2.49 12.84
C GLU A 11 18.30 -2.92 13.03
N VAL A 12 17.96 -4.13 12.55
CA VAL A 12 16.64 -4.72 12.75
C VAL A 12 16.77 -5.78 13.84
N ARG A 13 15.96 -5.66 14.89
CA ARG A 13 15.92 -6.61 15.99
C ARG A 13 14.62 -7.39 15.96
N PHE A 14 14.74 -8.71 16.02
CA PHE A 14 13.60 -9.61 16.17
C PHE A 14 13.62 -10.21 17.57
N PHE A 15 12.43 -10.39 18.15
CA PHE A 15 12.27 -11.28 19.29
C PHE A 15 12.00 -12.69 18.77
N GLU A 16 12.62 -13.71 19.36
CA GLU A 16 12.47 -15.10 18.91
C GLU A 16 11.01 -15.59 18.95
N SER A 17 10.21 -15.06 19.89
CA SER A 17 8.77 -15.32 19.97
C SER A 17 7.91 -14.41 19.07
N GLY A 18 8.52 -13.47 18.36
CA GLY A 18 7.84 -12.49 17.52
C GLY A 18 7.34 -13.09 16.21
N ARG A 19 6.22 -12.55 15.70
CA ARG A 19 5.66 -12.97 14.40
C ARG A 19 6.62 -12.66 13.25
N GLU A 20 7.38 -11.59 13.41
CA GLU A 20 8.41 -11.11 12.50
C GLU A 20 9.55 -12.13 12.36
N TRP A 21 10.00 -12.74 13.46
CA TRP A 21 11.02 -13.79 13.43
C TRP A 21 10.51 -15.04 12.71
N LYS A 22 9.27 -15.45 12.99
CA LYS A 22 8.63 -16.56 12.29
C LYS A 22 8.50 -16.30 10.79
N ALA A 23 8.05 -15.11 10.39
CA ALA A 23 7.95 -14.72 8.99
C ALA A 23 9.32 -14.71 8.30
N PHE A 24 10.33 -14.18 8.98
CA PHE A 24 11.71 -14.22 8.54
C PHE A 24 12.20 -15.66 8.33
N GLN A 25 11.87 -16.60 9.22
CA GLN A 25 12.24 -18.01 9.05
C GLN A 25 11.52 -18.69 7.88
N GLN A 26 10.24 -18.38 7.66
CA GLN A 26 9.41 -18.99 6.61
C GLN A 26 9.74 -18.51 5.19
N PHE A 27 10.25 -17.28 5.06
CA PHE A 27 10.51 -16.70 3.75
C PHE A 27 11.62 -17.47 3.01
N PRO A 28 11.40 -17.93 1.77
CA PRO A 28 12.42 -18.68 1.02
C PRO A 28 13.56 -17.79 0.53
N MET A 29 14.73 -18.36 0.33
CA MET A 29 15.91 -17.69 -0.23
C MET A 29 16.47 -18.50 -1.40
N ASP A 30 16.90 -17.81 -2.45
CA ASP A 30 17.47 -18.44 -3.66
C ASP A 30 18.93 -18.88 -3.46
N THR A 31 19.54 -18.53 -2.33
CA THR A 31 20.95 -18.81 -2.02
C THR A 31 21.12 -19.35 -0.61
N MET A 32 21.90 -20.42 -0.47
CA MET A 32 22.39 -20.85 0.83
C MET A 32 23.72 -20.14 1.12
N GLN A 33 23.82 -19.49 2.27
CA GLN A 33 25.11 -19.02 2.81
C GLN A 33 25.40 -19.75 4.12
N GLU A 34 26.66 -20.11 4.32
CA GLU A 34 27.12 -20.83 5.51
C GLU A 34 27.28 -19.91 6.73
N ASP A 35 27.61 -18.64 6.51
CA ASP A 35 27.73 -17.65 7.59
C ASP A 35 26.37 -17.08 7.99
N HIS A 36 25.98 -17.30 9.26
CA HIS A 36 24.66 -16.98 9.76
C HIS A 36 24.35 -15.47 9.81
N GLU A 37 25.34 -14.62 10.14
CA GLU A 37 25.13 -13.17 10.24
C GLU A 37 24.98 -12.54 8.85
N THR A 38 25.87 -12.89 7.93
CA THR A 38 25.81 -12.44 6.53
C THR A 38 24.53 -12.94 5.85
N TYR A 39 24.15 -14.21 6.12
CA TYR A 39 22.89 -14.77 5.63
C TYR A 39 21.68 -13.96 6.10
N CYS A 40 21.62 -13.64 7.41
CA CYS A 40 20.49 -12.90 7.95
C CYS A 40 20.37 -11.49 7.37
N GLY A 41 21.49 -10.77 7.27
CA GLY A 41 21.53 -9.43 6.68
C GLY A 41 21.05 -9.41 5.23
N LEU A 42 21.55 -10.35 4.41
CA LEU A 42 21.15 -10.48 3.01
C LEU A 42 19.68 -10.86 2.86
N LYS A 43 19.17 -11.75 3.70
CA LYS A 43 17.77 -12.14 3.67
C LYS A 43 16.83 -10.97 3.94
N VAL A 44 17.13 -10.13 4.94
CA VAL A 44 16.34 -8.92 5.20
C VAL A 44 16.39 -7.96 4.01
N GLN A 45 17.57 -7.72 3.43
CA GLN A 45 17.72 -6.85 2.26
C GLN A 45 16.91 -7.36 1.05
N GLN A 46 16.98 -8.66 0.79
CA GLN A 46 16.24 -9.31 -0.29
C GLN A 46 14.73 -9.23 -0.06
N MET A 47 14.24 -9.52 1.15
CA MET A 47 12.82 -9.40 1.50
C MET A 47 12.29 -7.98 1.29
N VAL A 48 13.04 -6.96 1.74
CA VAL A 48 12.69 -5.55 1.56
C VAL A 48 12.64 -5.18 0.08
N HIS A 49 13.68 -5.57 -0.68
CA HIS A 49 13.74 -5.28 -2.10
C HIS A 49 12.60 -5.95 -2.88
N MET A 50 12.39 -7.26 -2.68
CA MET A 50 11.33 -8.01 -3.36
C MET A 50 9.93 -7.50 -3.02
N LEU A 51 9.67 -7.18 -1.75
CA LEU A 51 8.37 -6.63 -1.36
C LEU A 51 8.12 -5.30 -2.07
N ASN A 52 9.12 -4.41 -2.12
CA ASN A 52 9.00 -3.15 -2.83
C ASN A 52 8.81 -3.35 -4.34
N GLU A 53 9.62 -4.17 -4.99
CA GLU A 53 9.47 -4.44 -6.44
C GLU A 53 8.09 -5.01 -6.76
N THR A 54 7.64 -6.00 -5.99
CA THR A 54 6.32 -6.62 -6.20
C THR A 54 5.20 -5.61 -5.95
N TYR A 55 5.32 -4.73 -4.94
CA TYR A 55 4.41 -3.61 -4.72
C TYR A 55 4.36 -2.68 -5.94
N GLN A 56 5.51 -2.21 -6.44
CA GLN A 56 5.57 -1.34 -7.62
C GLN A 56 5.03 -2.01 -8.89
N PHE A 57 5.28 -3.31 -9.07
CA PHE A 57 4.73 -4.08 -10.19
C PHE A 57 3.21 -4.15 -10.11
N THR A 58 2.68 -4.45 -8.93
CA THR A 58 1.23 -4.55 -8.70
C THR A 58 0.54 -3.19 -8.84
N LYS A 59 1.18 -2.08 -8.45
CA LYS A 59 0.67 -0.72 -8.75
C LYS A 59 0.49 -0.52 -10.26
N ARG A 60 1.40 -1.02 -11.09
CA ARG A 60 1.29 -0.93 -12.55
C ARG A 60 0.18 -1.81 -13.11
N GLU A 61 -0.07 -2.98 -12.52
CA GLU A 61 -1.24 -3.81 -12.88
C GLU A 61 -2.57 -3.11 -12.58
N LEU A 62 -2.59 -2.30 -11.51
CA LEU A 62 -3.76 -1.54 -11.06
C LEU A 62 -3.88 -0.16 -11.73
N LYS A 63 -3.04 0.16 -12.72
CA LYS A 63 -3.10 1.44 -13.45
C LYS A 63 -4.49 1.62 -14.06
N ASN A 64 -5.10 2.79 -13.85
CA ASN A 64 -6.46 3.12 -14.28
C ASN A 64 -7.54 2.13 -13.80
N PHE A 65 -7.22 1.27 -12.82
CA PHE A 65 -8.23 0.36 -12.27
C PHE A 65 -9.27 1.15 -11.49
N PHE A 66 -8.88 2.18 -10.75
CA PHE A 66 -9.77 3.03 -9.96
C PHE A 66 -10.06 4.38 -10.64
N THR A 67 -11.24 4.93 -10.39
CA THR A 67 -11.52 6.35 -10.64
C THR A 67 -10.93 7.19 -9.51
N VAL A 68 -10.83 8.51 -9.72
CA VAL A 68 -10.35 9.44 -8.68
C VAL A 68 -11.23 9.37 -7.44
N ASN A 69 -12.55 9.35 -7.63
CA ASN A 69 -13.53 9.31 -6.55
C ASN A 69 -13.41 8.01 -5.73
N GLU A 70 -13.30 6.86 -6.41
CA GLU A 70 -13.08 5.57 -5.75
C GLU A 70 -11.77 5.56 -4.92
N ALA A 71 -10.70 6.13 -5.48
CA ALA A 71 -9.41 6.22 -4.80
C ALA A 71 -9.46 7.18 -3.59
N GLN A 72 -10.20 8.28 -3.69
CA GLN A 72 -10.44 9.19 -2.57
C GLN A 72 -11.26 8.52 -1.46
N LEU A 73 -12.27 7.73 -1.81
CA LEU A 73 -13.04 6.94 -0.86
C LEU A 73 -12.13 5.95 -0.11
N ILE A 74 -11.30 5.18 -0.84
CA ILE A 74 -10.30 4.28 -0.24
C ILE A 74 -9.40 5.04 0.74
N VAL A 75 -8.87 6.19 0.34
CA VAL A 75 -8.00 7.00 1.22
C VAL A 75 -8.76 7.44 2.48
N GLY A 76 -10.01 7.87 2.32
CA GLY A 76 -10.89 8.29 3.41
C GLY A 76 -11.04 7.20 4.48
N THR A 77 -11.31 5.96 4.06
CA THR A 77 -11.58 4.84 4.99
C THR A 77 -10.36 4.35 5.77
N PHE A 78 -9.16 4.67 5.29
CA PHE A 78 -7.90 4.33 5.97
C PHE A 78 -7.34 5.49 6.80
N ILE A 79 -8.04 6.61 6.91
CA ILE A 79 -7.63 7.69 7.81
C ILE A 79 -7.70 7.21 9.26
N ASN A 80 -6.58 7.32 9.99
CA ASN A 80 -6.45 6.84 11.38
C ASN A 80 -6.62 5.32 11.59
N THR A 81 -6.69 4.54 10.51
CA THR A 81 -6.74 3.08 10.58
C THR A 81 -5.34 2.49 10.64
N LEU A 82 -5.12 1.55 11.55
CA LEU A 82 -3.91 0.72 11.58
C LEU A 82 -4.17 -0.60 10.87
N TYR A 83 -3.33 -0.94 9.91
CA TYR A 83 -3.38 -2.22 9.23
C TYR A 83 -2.80 -3.34 10.10
N ASP A 84 -3.57 -4.41 10.28
CA ASP A 84 -3.09 -5.64 10.88
C ASP A 84 -2.90 -6.71 9.79
N PRO A 85 -1.65 -7.18 9.53
CA PRO A 85 -1.36 -8.21 8.54
C PRO A 85 -1.90 -9.61 8.90
N SER A 86 -2.55 -9.76 10.05
CA SER A 86 -3.17 -11.03 10.49
C SER A 86 -4.49 -11.32 9.77
N PHE A 87 -5.08 -10.33 9.12
CA PHE A 87 -6.33 -10.45 8.36
C PHE A 87 -6.06 -10.49 6.86
N SER A 88 -7.01 -11.03 6.10
CA SER A 88 -7.00 -10.86 4.65
C SER A 88 -7.06 -9.37 4.33
N ALA A 89 -6.10 -8.90 3.54
CA ALA A 89 -6.09 -7.55 3.01
C ALA A 89 -7.33 -7.26 2.17
N LYS A 90 -7.87 -8.26 1.46
CA LYS A 90 -9.11 -8.09 0.70
C LYS A 90 -10.31 -7.91 1.62
N GLU A 91 -10.50 -8.81 2.59
CA GLU A 91 -11.61 -8.71 3.54
C GLU A 91 -11.53 -7.40 4.33
N LEU A 92 -10.34 -7.02 4.78
CA LEU A 92 -10.10 -5.78 5.50
C LEU A 92 -10.41 -4.55 4.62
N LEU A 93 -9.94 -4.53 3.37
CA LEU A 93 -10.24 -3.44 2.44
C LEU A 93 -11.75 -3.28 2.26
N ILE A 94 -12.47 -4.37 1.99
CA ILE A 94 -13.92 -4.32 1.77
C ILE A 94 -14.65 -3.87 3.04
N ALA A 95 -14.32 -4.43 4.20
CA ALA A 95 -14.93 -4.05 5.47
C ALA A 95 -14.74 -2.56 5.79
N HIS A 96 -13.56 -2.00 5.55
CA HIS A 96 -13.33 -0.56 5.74
C HIS A 96 -14.14 0.31 4.78
N ILE A 97 -14.36 -0.15 3.55
CA ILE A 97 -15.19 0.55 2.55
C ILE A 97 -16.66 0.51 2.96
N GLU A 98 -17.14 -0.64 3.42
CA GLU A 98 -18.49 -0.80 3.97
C GLU A 98 -18.70 0.08 5.20
N ASP A 99 -17.75 0.05 6.16
CA ASP A 99 -17.83 0.85 7.38
C ASP A 99 -17.82 2.36 7.09
N GLY A 100 -16.91 2.82 6.22
CA GLY A 100 -16.83 4.23 5.86
C GLY A 100 -18.03 4.73 5.04
N SER A 101 -18.65 3.87 4.25
CA SER A 101 -19.93 4.19 3.61
C SER A 101 -21.06 4.25 4.64
N GLN A 102 -21.23 3.19 5.42
CA GLN A 102 -22.38 3.03 6.32
C GLN A 102 -22.37 4.01 7.51
N TYR A 103 -21.20 4.28 8.09
CA TYR A 103 -21.09 5.06 9.32
C TYR A 103 -20.59 6.49 9.10
N GLU A 104 -19.89 6.75 8.00
CA GLU A 104 -19.29 8.06 7.72
C GLU A 104 -19.86 8.74 6.44
N GLY A 105 -20.66 8.03 5.64
CA GLY A 105 -21.26 8.57 4.41
C GLY A 105 -20.23 8.93 3.34
N LEU A 106 -19.06 8.25 3.33
CA LEU A 106 -17.97 8.57 2.41
C LEU A 106 -18.31 8.29 0.94
N ASP A 107 -19.19 7.33 0.68
CA ASP A 107 -19.70 7.03 -0.66
C ASP A 107 -20.54 8.17 -1.22
N GLU A 108 -21.42 8.76 -0.41
CA GLU A 108 -22.16 9.96 -0.78
C GLU A 108 -21.22 11.17 -0.95
N MET A 109 -20.23 11.31 -0.06
CA MET A 109 -19.28 12.43 -0.09
C MET A 109 -18.42 12.44 -1.36
N PHE A 110 -18.03 11.26 -1.85
CA PHE A 110 -17.20 11.10 -3.04
C PHE A 110 -17.98 10.73 -4.30
N ASP A 111 -19.31 10.65 -4.26
CA ASP A 111 -20.16 10.25 -5.39
C ASP A 111 -19.73 8.90 -6.00
N VAL A 112 -19.72 7.86 -5.16
CA VAL A 112 -19.35 6.47 -5.54
C VAL A 112 -20.53 5.53 -5.29
N ASP A 113 -20.92 4.76 -6.31
CA ASP A 113 -21.83 3.63 -6.13
C ASP A 113 -21.11 2.51 -5.35
N VAL A 114 -21.33 2.47 -4.04
CA VAL A 114 -20.63 1.55 -3.13
C VAL A 114 -20.89 0.08 -3.48
N HIS A 115 -22.08 -0.27 -3.97
CA HIS A 115 -22.40 -1.65 -4.33
C HIS A 115 -21.63 -2.09 -5.59
N ALA A 116 -21.58 -1.24 -6.62
CA ALA A 116 -20.76 -1.50 -7.80
C ALA A 116 -19.27 -1.55 -7.43
N PHE A 117 -18.85 -0.68 -6.50
CA PHE A 117 -17.47 -0.59 -6.07
C PHE A 117 -17.00 -1.82 -5.27
N ILE A 118 -17.79 -2.31 -4.31
CA ILE A 118 -17.49 -3.55 -3.56
C ILE A 118 -17.36 -4.74 -4.52
N ASN A 119 -18.25 -4.87 -5.49
CA ASN A 119 -18.16 -5.92 -6.52
C ASN A 119 -16.87 -5.84 -7.33
N LYS A 120 -16.39 -4.62 -7.62
CA LYS A 120 -15.11 -4.38 -8.27
C LYS A 120 -13.94 -4.79 -7.37
N LEU A 121 -13.98 -4.49 -6.07
CA LEU A 121 -12.95 -4.87 -5.09
C LEU A 121 -12.84 -6.40 -4.90
N HIS A 122 -13.94 -7.14 -4.98
CA HIS A 122 -13.91 -8.60 -4.91
C HIS A 122 -13.04 -9.25 -6.01
N ARG A 123 -12.88 -8.57 -7.16
CA ARG A 123 -12.08 -9.02 -8.31
C ARG A 123 -10.57 -8.90 -8.09
N LEU A 124 -10.13 -8.14 -7.08
CA LEU A 124 -8.72 -8.02 -6.75
C LEU A 124 -8.17 -9.36 -6.27
N THR A 125 -6.89 -9.62 -6.47
CA THR A 125 -6.19 -10.67 -5.71
C THR A 125 -5.88 -10.18 -4.30
N GLU A 126 -5.45 -11.09 -3.43
CA GLU A 126 -5.04 -10.74 -2.07
C GLU A 126 -3.91 -9.69 -2.05
N PHE A 127 -2.91 -9.88 -2.92
CA PHE A 127 -1.77 -8.98 -3.00
C PHE A 127 -2.13 -7.64 -3.66
N GLN A 128 -3.08 -7.64 -4.60
CA GLN A 128 -3.63 -6.39 -5.16
C GLN A 128 -4.40 -5.61 -4.10
N ALA A 129 -5.22 -6.24 -3.27
CA ALA A 129 -5.89 -5.58 -2.16
C ALA A 129 -4.88 -5.02 -1.15
N PHE A 130 -3.85 -5.80 -0.79
CA PHE A 130 -2.73 -5.30 0.03
C PHE A 130 -2.08 -4.06 -0.60
N THR A 131 -1.81 -4.10 -1.90
CA THR A 131 -1.24 -2.97 -2.65
C THR A 131 -2.14 -1.73 -2.59
N VAL A 132 -3.46 -1.89 -2.72
CA VAL A 132 -4.43 -0.79 -2.59
C VAL A 132 -4.37 -0.14 -1.22
N ILE A 133 -4.32 -0.94 -0.15
CA ILE A 133 -4.16 -0.43 1.21
C ILE A 133 -2.82 0.34 1.35
N ARG A 134 -1.72 -0.20 0.78
CA ARG A 134 -0.42 0.47 0.81
C ARG A 134 -0.43 1.78 0.01
N MET A 135 -1.16 1.86 -1.10
CA MET A 135 -1.37 3.10 -1.86
C MET A 135 -2.12 4.14 -1.02
N ALA A 136 -3.13 3.75 -0.25
CA ALA A 136 -3.80 4.66 0.68
C ALA A 136 -2.82 5.23 1.70
N TYR A 137 -1.96 4.40 2.29
CA TYR A 137 -0.93 4.87 3.23
C TYR A 137 0.16 5.72 2.56
N GLU A 138 0.55 5.41 1.32
CA GLU A 138 1.47 6.23 0.54
C GLU A 138 0.93 7.66 0.38
N TYR A 139 -0.37 7.80 0.13
CA TYR A 139 -1.04 9.09 0.12
C TYR A 139 -1.06 9.75 1.51
N LEU A 140 -1.52 9.02 2.54
CA LEU A 140 -1.74 9.56 3.89
C LEU A 140 -0.45 10.00 4.60
N TYR A 141 0.69 9.38 4.26
CA TYR A 141 2.00 9.65 4.86
C TYR A 141 3.01 10.22 3.86
N ALA A 142 2.54 10.72 2.72
CA ALA A 142 3.40 11.43 1.79
C ALA A 142 4.08 12.63 2.49
N PRO A 143 5.41 12.83 2.33
CA PRO A 143 6.11 13.99 2.86
C PRO A 143 5.44 15.30 2.41
N GLY A 144 5.20 16.22 3.36
CA GLY A 144 4.59 17.54 3.08
C GLY A 144 3.06 17.61 3.25
N ARG A 145 2.40 16.56 3.76
CA ARG A 145 0.94 16.56 4.02
C ARG A 145 0.49 17.51 5.14
N VAL A 146 1.40 17.95 6.03
CA VAL A 146 1.07 18.78 7.21
C VAL A 146 0.54 20.19 6.85
N GLU A 147 0.56 20.60 5.58
CA GLU A 147 0.31 22.01 5.23
C GLU A 147 -0.97 22.29 4.41
N LEU A 148 -1.74 21.30 3.96
CA LEU A 148 -2.84 21.57 3.02
C LEU A 148 -4.08 20.70 3.26
N GLU A 149 -5.06 21.29 3.93
CA GLU A 149 -6.47 20.94 3.77
C GLU A 149 -6.86 21.06 2.29
N LEU A 150 -7.48 20.00 1.78
CA LEU A 150 -8.66 20.03 0.89
C LEU A 150 -8.60 21.03 -0.27
N GLN A 151 -8.15 20.56 -1.44
CA GLN A 151 -9.01 20.38 -2.64
C GLN A 151 -8.20 20.30 -3.94
N MET A 152 -7.02 20.93 -4.04
CA MET A 152 -6.27 20.93 -5.33
C MET A 152 -5.06 19.97 -5.38
N ARG A 153 -4.23 19.88 -4.33
CA ARG A 153 -3.12 18.89 -4.30
C ARG A 153 -3.53 17.46 -3.96
N GLY A 154 -4.67 17.28 -3.30
CA GLY A 154 -5.18 15.95 -2.95
C GLY A 154 -5.48 15.12 -4.19
N ARG A 155 -6.07 15.74 -5.22
CA ARG A 155 -6.42 15.05 -6.47
C ARG A 155 -5.18 14.59 -7.24
N GLU A 156 -4.25 15.50 -7.52
CA GLU A 156 -3.01 15.16 -8.27
C GLU A 156 -2.21 14.06 -7.57
N LEU A 157 -2.12 14.10 -6.24
CA LEU A 157 -1.41 13.07 -5.48
C LEU A 157 -2.17 11.74 -5.50
N VAL A 158 -3.50 11.73 -5.37
CA VAL A 158 -4.31 10.50 -5.51
C VAL A 158 -4.11 9.91 -6.91
N GLU A 159 -4.23 10.72 -7.95
CA GLU A 159 -4.05 10.28 -9.34
C GLU A 159 -2.66 9.68 -9.56
N LYS A 160 -1.62 10.34 -9.06
CA LYS A 160 -0.25 9.83 -9.12
C LYS A 160 -0.07 8.51 -8.38
N VAL A 161 -0.58 8.41 -7.15
CA VAL A 161 -0.38 7.24 -6.30
C VAL A 161 -1.12 6.02 -6.88
N PHE A 162 -2.34 6.21 -7.36
CA PHE A 162 -3.19 5.16 -7.91
C PHE A 162 -3.00 4.92 -9.42
N GLY A 163 -2.12 5.70 -10.08
CA GLY A 163 -1.84 5.57 -11.50
C GLY A 163 -3.06 5.86 -12.37
N ILE A 164 -3.81 6.91 -12.05
CA ILE A 164 -5.01 7.36 -12.75
C ILE A 164 -4.60 8.42 -13.76
N GLU A 165 -4.84 8.14 -15.04
CA GLU A 165 -4.69 9.09 -16.14
C GLU A 165 -6.08 9.53 -16.58
N GLU A 166 -6.36 10.83 -16.57
CA GLU A 166 -7.58 11.33 -17.20
C GLU A 166 -7.54 10.95 -18.68
N ALA A 167 -8.58 10.26 -19.16
CA ALA A 167 -8.79 10.13 -20.58
C ALA A 167 -8.89 11.54 -21.15
N LEU A 168 -7.96 11.93 -22.02
CA LEU A 168 -8.09 13.13 -22.83
C LEU A 168 -9.49 13.08 -23.45
N ALA A 169 -10.38 13.95 -23.02
CA ALA A 169 -11.64 14.19 -23.69
C ALA A 169 -11.29 14.51 -25.14
N THR A 170 -11.47 13.54 -26.03
CA THR A 170 -11.49 13.77 -27.47
C THR A 170 -12.68 14.68 -27.73
N VAL A 171 -12.37 15.98 -27.82
CA VAL A 171 -13.24 17.02 -28.40
C VAL A 171 -13.25 16.86 -29.91
#